data_AF-X1FTZ9-F1
#
_entry.id   AF-X1FTZ9-F1
#
_cell.length_a   1.000
_cell.length_b   1.000
_cell.length_c   1.000
_cell.angle_alpha   90.00
_cell.angle_beta   90.00
_cell.angle_gamma   90.00
#
_symmetry.space_group_name_H-M   'P 1'
#
loop_
_entity.id
_entity.type
_entity.pdbx_description
1 polymer ?
#
loop_
_entity_poly.entity_id
_entity_poly.type
_entity_poly.pdbx_seq_one_letter_code
_entity_poly.pdbx_strand_id
1 'polypeptide(L)'
;MVTRNFQAGVFEGAEKILGKYFDENYKVANKGCFSCPLHCGCFYMIKKGPFTGLRWGKAEFATIINFTSRVGVDNIEVALRAGILTDKYGIDLISMGGVLGFAFECYEKGILTRKDTDGLKLEWGNGEAVLELIRKVV
;
A
#
# COMPACT_ATOMS: atom_id res chain seq x y z
N MET A 1 -3.82 -9.62 11.12
CA MET A 1 -3.49 -8.75 9.97
C MET A 1 -2.14 -9.18 9.44
N VAL A 2 -1.92 -9.17 8.12
CA VAL A 2 -0.63 -9.60 7.54
C VAL A 2 0.45 -8.59 7.94
N THR A 3 1.50 -9.04 8.63
CA THR A 3 2.61 -8.17 9.05
C THR A 3 3.94 -8.71 8.51
N ARG A 4 4.71 -7.86 7.80
CA ARG A 4 6.06 -8.16 7.29
C ARG A 4 6.15 -9.53 6.62
N ASN A 5 5.49 -9.65 5.47
CA ASN A 5 5.35 -10.91 4.71
C ASN A 5 4.89 -12.13 5.54
N PHE A 6 3.86 -11.96 6.38
CA PHE A 6 3.28 -13.00 7.24
C PHE A 6 4.20 -13.51 8.37
N GLN A 7 5.27 -12.79 8.72
CA GLN A 7 6.08 -13.11 9.89
C GLN A 7 5.31 -12.96 11.21
N ALA A 8 4.28 -12.12 11.25
CA ALA A 8 3.42 -11.93 12.41
C ALA A 8 1.95 -11.70 12.03
N GLY A 9 1.05 -11.91 13.00
CA GLY A 9 -0.39 -11.71 12.87
C GLY A 9 -0.93 -10.38 13.41
N VAL A 10 -0.08 -9.57 14.06
CA VAL A 10 -0.43 -8.27 14.67
C VAL A 10 0.56 -7.23 14.14
N PHE A 11 0.08 -6.02 13.85
CA PHE A 11 0.90 -4.90 13.38
C PHE A 11 0.82 -3.74 14.36
N GLU A 12 1.97 -3.26 14.81
CA GLU A 12 2.12 -2.16 15.76
C GLU A 12 1.49 -0.85 15.28
N GLY A 13 1.51 -0.61 13.96
CA GLY A 13 0.96 0.60 13.33
C GLY A 13 -0.49 0.47 12.88
N ALA A 14 -1.22 -0.57 13.30
CA ALA A 14 -2.55 -0.89 12.77
C ALA A 14 -3.54 0.29 12.84
N GLU A 15 -3.56 1.03 13.95
CA GLU A 15 -4.49 2.17 14.16
C GLU A 15 -4.41 3.23 13.05
N LYS A 16 -3.23 3.44 12.44
CA LYS A 16 -3.01 4.41 11.36
C LYS A 16 -3.47 3.93 9.99
N ILE A 17 -3.86 2.66 9.86
CA ILE A 17 -4.23 2.02 8.59
C ILE A 17 -5.60 1.35 8.63
N LEU A 18 -6.33 1.46 9.74
CA LEU A 18 -7.70 0.95 9.86
C LEU A 18 -8.70 1.85 9.13
N GLY A 19 -9.85 1.26 8.79
CA GLY A 19 -10.93 1.95 8.07
C GLY A 19 -11.45 3.20 8.79
N LYS A 20 -11.48 3.20 10.14
CA LYS A 20 -11.87 4.38 10.92
C LYS A 20 -10.94 5.57 10.67
N TYR A 21 -9.62 5.33 10.75
CA TYR A 21 -8.63 6.37 10.47
C TYR A 21 -8.73 6.84 9.01
N PHE A 22 -8.96 5.92 8.07
CA PHE A 22 -9.16 6.28 6.67
C PHE A 22 -10.39 7.19 6.46
N ASP A 23 -11.52 6.82 7.06
CA ASP A 23 -12.79 7.53 6.93
C ASP A 23 -12.70 8.94 7.52
N GLU A 24 -12.04 9.11 8.67
CA GLU A 24 -11.88 10.40 9.35
C GLU A 24 -10.94 11.37 8.59
N ASN A 25 -9.93 10.84 7.88
CA ASN A 25 -8.86 11.67 7.33
C ASN A 25 -8.91 11.87 5.80
N TYR A 26 -9.38 10.87 5.04
CA TYR A 26 -9.22 10.85 3.57
C TYR A 26 -10.51 10.68 2.79
N LYS A 27 -11.51 9.99 3.35
CA LYS A 27 -12.75 9.68 2.64
C LYS A 27 -13.54 10.94 2.33
N VAL A 28 -14.07 10.99 1.11
CA VAL A 28 -14.90 12.07 0.60
C VAL A 28 -16.32 11.58 0.36
N ALA A 29 -16.47 10.40 -0.25
CA ALA A 29 -17.77 9.81 -0.54
C ALA A 29 -17.67 8.29 -0.75
N ASN A 30 -18.81 7.62 -0.66
CA ASN A 30 -18.98 6.25 -1.16
C ASN A 30 -19.24 6.27 -2.67
N LYS A 31 -18.78 5.23 -3.37
CA LYS A 31 -18.89 5.04 -4.82
C LYS A 31 -19.64 3.74 -5.11
N GLY A 32 -20.67 3.83 -5.94
CA GLY A 32 -21.39 2.69 -6.48
C GLY A 32 -20.79 2.14 -7.76
N CYS A 33 -20.83 0.82 -7.91
CA CYS A 33 -20.84 0.17 -9.21
C CYS A 33 -22.21 0.38 -9.89
N PHE A 34 -22.31 0.07 -11.18
CA PHE A 34 -23.56 0.18 -11.93
C PHE A 34 -24.71 -0.55 -11.21
N SER A 35 -25.78 0.18 -10.88
CA SER A 35 -27.00 -0.31 -10.22
C SER A 35 -26.82 -0.97 -8.84
N CYS A 36 -25.67 -0.80 -8.18
CA CYS A 36 -25.40 -1.43 -6.90
C CYS A 36 -25.94 -0.58 -5.74
N PRO A 37 -26.84 -1.07 -4.86
CA PRO A 37 -27.34 -0.28 -3.72
C PRO A 37 -26.38 -0.20 -2.53
N LEU A 38 -25.31 -1.01 -2.51
CA LEU A 38 -24.37 -1.09 -1.38
C LEU A 38 -23.35 0.05 -1.36
N HIS A 39 -22.91 0.51 -2.54
CA HIS A 39 -21.90 1.56 -2.70
C HIS A 39 -20.62 1.34 -1.87
N CYS A 40 -20.07 0.12 -1.86
CA CYS A 40 -18.91 -0.21 -1.02
C CYS A 40 -17.62 0.51 -1.41
N GLY A 41 -17.48 1.01 -2.65
CA GLY A 41 -16.26 1.67 -3.09
C GLY A 41 -16.01 2.96 -2.34
N CYS A 42 -14.76 3.24 -1.98
CA CYS A 42 -14.38 4.46 -1.27
C CYS A 42 -13.72 5.47 -2.21
N PHE A 43 -14.34 6.64 -2.37
CA PHE A 43 -13.72 7.81 -3.03
C PHE A 43 -13.03 8.68 -1.98
N TYR A 44 -11.76 9.00 -2.22
CA TYR A 44 -10.91 9.71 -1.25
C TYR A 44 -10.07 10.78 -1.91
N MET A 45 -9.55 11.68 -1.08
CA MET A 45 -8.60 12.70 -1.49
C MET A 45 -7.59 12.98 -0.38
N ILE A 46 -6.30 13.04 -0.74
CA ILE A 46 -5.24 13.47 0.17
C ILE A 46 -5.19 15.00 0.19
N LYS A 47 -5.41 15.59 1.37
CA LYS A 47 -5.58 17.04 1.55
C LYS A 47 -4.28 17.77 1.93
N LYS A 48 -3.29 17.06 2.47
CA LYS A 48 -2.03 17.61 3.00
C LYS A 48 -0.90 16.61 2.76
N GLY A 49 0.34 17.04 2.95
CA GLY A 49 1.51 16.18 2.80
C GLY A 49 2.01 16.02 1.36
N PRO A 50 2.98 15.14 1.13
CA PRO A 50 3.69 15.01 -0.15
C PRO A 50 2.80 14.53 -1.31
N PHE A 51 1.68 13.88 -1.00
CA PHE A 51 0.73 13.36 -1.99
C PHE A 51 -0.53 14.24 -2.12
N THR A 52 -0.48 15.50 -1.70
CA THR A 52 -1.62 16.43 -1.77
C THR A 52 -2.23 16.50 -3.17
N GLY A 53 -3.58 16.47 -3.24
CA GLY A 53 -4.34 16.52 -4.49
C GLY A 53 -4.57 15.16 -5.14
N LEU A 54 -3.91 14.10 -4.66
CA LEU A 54 -4.16 12.74 -5.10
C LEU A 54 -5.58 12.31 -4.71
N ARG A 55 -6.33 11.84 -5.71
CA ARG A 55 -7.73 11.40 -5.57
C ARG A 55 -7.96 10.13 -6.36
N TRP A 56 -8.68 9.18 -5.78
CA TRP A 56 -9.01 7.91 -6.42
C TRP A 56 -10.21 7.24 -5.75
N GLY A 57 -10.71 6.17 -6.36
CA GLY A 57 -11.99 5.55 -6.01
C GLY A 57 -11.94 4.06 -5.68
N LYS A 58 -10.76 3.55 -5.28
CA LYS A 58 -10.54 2.13 -4.92
C LYS A 58 -9.60 1.99 -3.71
N ALA A 59 -9.95 2.63 -2.59
CA ALA A 59 -9.28 2.39 -1.31
C ALA A 59 -9.87 1.15 -0.61
N GLU A 60 -9.60 -0.01 -1.18
CA GLU A 60 -10.08 -1.29 -0.65
C GLU A 60 -9.14 -1.85 0.42
N PHE A 61 -9.65 -2.75 1.26
CA PHE A 61 -8.86 -3.45 2.28
C PHE A 61 -7.57 -4.07 1.70
N ALA A 62 -7.68 -4.71 0.53
CA ALA A 62 -6.54 -5.34 -0.13
C ALA A 62 -5.47 -4.31 -0.53
N THR A 63 -5.85 -3.13 -1.00
CA THR A 63 -4.91 -2.04 -1.30
C THR A 63 -4.15 -1.63 -0.05
N ILE A 64 -4.86 -1.40 1.06
CA ILE A 64 -4.24 -0.93 2.29
C ILE A 64 -3.27 -1.97 2.81
N ILE A 65 -3.70 -3.21 3.05
CA ILE A 65 -2.87 -4.24 3.70
C ILE A 65 -1.61 -4.58 2.87
N ASN A 66 -1.74 -4.68 1.55
CA ASN A 66 -0.62 -5.11 0.70
C ASN A 66 0.52 -4.08 0.60
N PHE A 67 0.22 -2.80 0.80
CA PHE A 67 1.20 -1.72 0.71
C PHE A 67 1.48 -1.02 2.05
N THR A 68 0.88 -1.51 3.14
CA THR A 68 1.16 -1.06 4.51
C THR A 68 1.76 -2.20 5.35
N SER A 69 0.96 -2.88 6.17
CA SER A 69 1.40 -3.85 7.17
C SER A 69 2.20 -5.01 6.55
N ARG A 70 1.86 -5.45 5.32
CA ARG A 70 2.60 -6.50 4.61
C ARG A 70 4.08 -6.15 4.38
N VAL A 71 4.39 -4.87 4.22
CA VAL A 71 5.74 -4.33 4.02
C VAL A 71 6.23 -3.49 5.21
N GLY A 72 5.53 -3.59 6.34
CA GLY A 72 5.86 -2.90 7.59
C GLY A 72 5.64 -1.38 7.58
N VAL A 73 4.93 -0.84 6.59
CA VAL A 73 4.64 0.60 6.47
C VAL A 73 3.37 0.93 7.24
N ASP A 74 3.39 1.98 8.08
CA ASP A 74 2.24 2.45 8.86
C ASP A 74 1.60 3.74 8.30
N ASN A 75 1.97 4.10 7.07
CA ASN A 75 1.45 5.27 6.36
C ASN A 75 0.46 4.86 5.26
N ILE A 76 -0.82 5.17 5.47
CA ILE A 76 -1.88 4.84 4.51
C ILE A 76 -1.71 5.57 3.16
N GLU A 77 -1.13 6.78 3.14
CA GLU A 77 -0.92 7.52 1.90
C GLU A 77 0.02 6.80 0.92
N VAL A 78 0.99 6.04 1.44
CA VAL A 78 1.86 5.17 0.63
C VAL A 78 1.02 4.12 -0.08
N ALA A 79 0.08 3.48 0.62
CA ALA A 79 -0.79 2.48 0.02
C ALA A 79 -1.77 3.08 -0.99
N LEU A 80 -2.30 4.27 -0.71
CA LEU A 80 -3.16 5.00 -1.65
C LEU A 80 -2.41 5.36 -2.94
N ARG A 81 -1.16 5.81 -2.80
CA ARG A 81 -0.28 6.09 -3.95
C ARG A 81 0.09 4.82 -4.72
N ALA A 82 0.47 3.76 -4.01
CA ALA A 82 0.79 2.45 -4.59
C ALA A 82 -0.40 1.87 -5.38
N GLY A 83 -1.62 1.96 -4.83
CA GLY A 83 -2.84 1.51 -5.49
C GLY A 83 -3.11 2.25 -6.80
N ILE A 84 -2.86 3.57 -6.86
CA ILE A 84 -2.98 4.32 -8.13
C ILE A 84 -1.91 3.87 -9.13
N LEU A 85 -0.68 3.62 -8.68
CA LEU A 85 0.38 3.14 -9.57
C LEU A 85 0.02 1.78 -10.17
N THR A 86 -0.43 0.83 -9.35
CA THR A 86 -0.81 -0.50 -9.85
C THR A 86 -2.02 -0.46 -10.77
N ASP A 87 -3.04 0.37 -10.47
CA ASP A 87 -4.20 0.56 -11.36
C ASP A 87 -3.78 1.21 -12.69
N LYS A 88 -2.88 2.21 -12.64
CA LYS A 88 -2.35 2.87 -13.84
C LYS A 88 -1.51 1.93 -14.71
N TYR A 89 -0.76 1.03 -14.09
CA TYR A 89 0.08 0.06 -14.78
C TYR A 89 -0.63 -1.24 -15.15
N GLY A 90 -1.87 -1.44 -14.70
CA GLY A 90 -2.63 -2.68 -14.95
C GLY A 90 -2.07 -3.90 -14.20
N ILE A 91 -1.44 -3.69 -13.03
CA ILE A 91 -0.82 -4.73 -12.21
C ILE A 91 -1.81 -5.17 -11.12
N ASP A 92 -1.91 -6.48 -10.89
CA ASP A 92 -2.62 -7.00 -9.71
C ASP A 92 -1.91 -6.55 -8.42
N LEU A 93 -2.60 -5.72 -7.64
CA LEU A 93 -2.09 -5.17 -6.39
C LEU A 93 -1.78 -6.24 -5.33
N ILE A 94 -2.48 -7.38 -5.34
CA ILE A 94 -2.26 -8.44 -4.34
C ILE A 94 -0.96 -9.17 -4.65
N SER A 95 -0.78 -9.57 -5.91
CA SER A 95 0.47 -10.16 -6.39
C SER A 95 1.65 -9.20 -6.22
N MET A 96 1.46 -7.91 -6.54
CA MET A 96 2.50 -6.89 -6.31
C MET A 96 2.87 -6.77 -4.83
N GLY A 97 1.90 -6.73 -3.92
CA GLY A 97 2.16 -6.75 -2.47
C GLY A 97 2.91 -8.00 -2.02
N GLY A 98 2.61 -9.16 -2.60
CA GLY A 98 3.34 -10.41 -2.37
C GLY A 98 4.79 -10.35 -2.81
N VAL A 99 5.05 -9.87 -4.04
CA VAL A 99 6.41 -9.70 -4.57
C VAL A 99 7.21 -8.69 -3.75
N LEU A 100 6.61 -7.59 -3.31
CA LEU A 100 7.25 -6.62 -2.43
C LEU A 100 7.60 -7.24 -1.07
N GLY A 101 6.65 -7.91 -0.43
CA GLY A 101 6.88 -8.57 0.87
C GLY A 101 8.01 -9.61 0.78
N PHE A 102 8.01 -10.41 -0.29
CA PHE A 102 9.08 -11.37 -0.57
C PHE A 102 10.44 -10.68 -0.74
N ALA A 103 10.52 -9.62 -1.55
CA ALA A 103 11.77 -8.89 -1.78
C ALA A 103 12.33 -8.25 -0.50
N PHE A 104 11.46 -7.66 0.33
CA PHE A 104 11.86 -7.08 1.62
C PHE A 104 12.38 -8.16 2.58
N GLU A 105 11.73 -9.33 2.65
CA GLU A 105 12.21 -10.44 3.48
C GLU A 105 13.52 -11.03 2.97
N CYS A 106 13.70 -11.17 1.66
CA CYS A 106 14.98 -11.57 1.08
C CYS A 106 16.09 -10.58 1.41
N TYR A 107 15.79 -9.27 1.45
CA TYR A 107 16.75 -8.25 1.82
C TYR A 107 17.10 -8.30 3.32
N GLU A 108 16.10 -8.44 4.20
CA GLU A 108 16.31 -8.65 5.63
C GLU A 108 17.21 -9.86 5.92
N LYS A 109 17.01 -10.96 5.19
CA LYS A 109 17.80 -12.20 5.31
C LYS A 109 19.16 -12.14 4.61
N GLY A 110 19.51 -11.03 3.96
CA GLY A 110 20.75 -10.87 3.21
C GLY A 110 20.85 -11.71 1.93
N ILE A 111 19.73 -12.24 1.44
CA ILE A 111 19.64 -12.95 0.15
C ILE A 111 19.67 -11.95 -1.00
N LEU A 112 18.94 -10.83 -0.85
CA LEU A 112 19.10 -9.65 -1.68
C LEU A 112 19.96 -8.63 -0.95
N THR A 113 20.84 -7.97 -1.68
CA THR A 113 21.71 -6.92 -1.18
C THR A 113 21.42 -5.60 -1.86
N ARG A 114 22.03 -4.52 -1.36
CA ARG A 114 21.94 -3.20 -1.98
C ARG A 114 22.43 -3.16 -3.44
N LYS A 115 23.25 -4.13 -3.86
CA LYS A 115 23.71 -4.27 -5.24
C LYS A 115 22.61 -4.82 -6.16
N ASP A 116 21.76 -5.71 -5.64
CA ASP A 116 20.68 -6.35 -6.38
C ASP A 116 19.45 -5.44 -6.54
N THR A 117 19.41 -4.34 -5.78
CA THR A 117 18.27 -3.42 -5.67
C THR A 117 18.58 -2.02 -6.21
N ASP A 118 19.63 -1.87 -7.03
CA ASP A 118 20.09 -0.58 -7.57
C ASP A 118 20.28 0.51 -6.50
N GLY A 119 20.73 0.11 -5.30
CA GLY A 119 20.94 1.04 -4.20
C GLY A 119 19.75 1.23 -3.25
N LEU A 120 18.56 0.70 -3.59
CA LEU A 120 17.37 0.78 -2.74
C LEU A 120 17.54 -0.05 -1.46
N LYS A 121 17.12 0.52 -0.33
CA LYS A 121 17.10 -0.18 0.96
C LYS A 121 15.72 -0.77 1.21
N LEU A 122 15.57 -2.08 1.05
CA LEU A 122 14.30 -2.78 1.25
C LEU A 122 14.10 -3.16 2.72
N GLU A 123 14.18 -2.15 3.58
CA GLU A 123 13.96 -2.29 5.02
C GLU A 123 12.47 -2.13 5.32
N TRP A 124 11.91 -2.95 6.23
CA TRP A 124 10.51 -2.85 6.65
C TRP A 124 10.15 -1.42 7.07
N GLY A 125 9.02 -0.93 6.56
CA GLY A 125 8.58 0.45 6.80
C GLY A 125 9.10 1.49 5.80
N ASN A 126 9.99 1.12 4.87
CA ASN A 126 10.44 2.02 3.81
C ASN A 126 9.39 2.18 2.71
N GLY A 127 8.45 3.10 2.90
CA GLY A 127 7.39 3.39 1.93
C GLY A 127 7.90 3.97 0.60
N GLU A 128 9.04 4.64 0.57
CA GLU A 128 9.61 5.14 -0.68
C GLU A 128 10.13 3.99 -1.54
N ALA A 129 10.81 3.01 -0.92
CA ALA A 129 11.26 1.80 -1.61
C ALA A 129 10.08 0.99 -2.19
N VAL A 130 8.92 0.97 -1.51
CA VAL A 130 7.69 0.36 -2.04
C VAL A 130 7.27 1.03 -3.34
N LEU A 131 7.17 2.36 -3.36
CA LEU A 131 6.73 3.10 -4.55
C LEU A 131 7.73 3.00 -5.70
N GLU A 132 9.03 3.05 -5.41
CA GLU A 132 10.08 2.90 -6.41
C GLU A 132 10.12 1.49 -7.01
N LEU A 133 9.98 0.44 -6.20
CA LEU A 133 9.92 -0.92 -6.72
C LEU A 133 8.71 -1.15 -7.63
N ILE A 134 7.52 -0.63 -7.28
CA ILE A 134 6.34 -0.73 -8.17
C ILE A 134 6.62 -0.10 -9.53
N ARG A 135 7.36 1.02 -9.59
CA ARG A 135 7.76 1.65 -10.86
C ARG A 135 8.80 0.86 -11.63
N LYS A 136 9.68 0.11 -10.96
CA LYS A 136 10.75 -0.69 -11.58
C LYS A 136 10.26 -2.02 -12.19
N VAL A 137 9.09 -2.51 -11.79
CA VAL A 137 8.51 -3.76 -12.30
C VAL A 137 7.99 -3.62 -13.73
N VAL A 138 7.80 -2.39 -14.21
CA VAL A 138 7.34 -2.03 -15.56
C VAL A 138 8.39 -1.25 -16.33
#